data_AF-Z4X0M0-F1
#
_entry.id   AF-Z4X0M0-F1
#
_cell.length_a   1.000
_cell.length_b   1.000
_cell.length_c   1.000
_cell.angle_alpha   90.00
_cell.angle_beta   90.00
_cell.angle_gamma   90.00
#
_symmetry.space_group_name_H-M   'P 1'
#
loop_
_entity.id
_entity.type
_entity.pdbx_description
1 polymer ?
#
loop_
_entity_poly.entity_id
_entity_poly.type
_entity_poly.pdbx_seq_one_letter_code
_entity_poly.pdbx_strand_id
1 'polypeptide(L)'
;MHTANYRTATNGAGEVGQYPLSTETLDFTQDQIRQLHELSRIVGYNRPWVLYSPSMEDEGILLYADELITIEVLEDALENDTEYSICLREKKVDIQTPDDVYKAARTYKTAYVAPKGTAGAIGLVMSRDSNNIHSEGFYTLAQLAHLNTAQDTWEVSNDTGKLILTSNDLDFEWLGRKILFTATHNAPNVPMSLDELDNAYLTTRLLDQSTKSFLQELETRHGVRYRRVFKHPDDHTDRGEEKYPNINAYGWECLPNQVIGSCKIDINPYVSKSTVSWQKGVLQSVTLTPQGSGLLLSAAQHPMMDVNKARIEISFLHHGYGTLHAATFLRDFMQPYGRHIYLGFDGSKMTRTESIIVSVISL
;
A
#
# COMPACT_ATOMS: atom_id res chain seq x y z
N MET A 1 4.18 14.33 20.79
CA MET A 1 5.02 13.59 21.74
C MET A 1 5.88 14.56 22.52
N HIS A 2 5.87 14.42 23.84
CA HIS A 2 6.83 15.09 24.70
C HIS A 2 8.15 14.35 24.64
N THR A 3 9.22 15.07 24.31
CA THR A 3 10.55 14.49 24.10
C THR A 3 11.46 14.99 25.20
N ALA A 4 12.15 14.09 25.88
CA ALA A 4 13.24 14.45 26.77
C ALA A 4 14.58 14.42 26.01
N ASN A 5 15.38 15.44 26.24
CA ASN A 5 16.65 15.69 25.55
C ASN A 5 17.82 15.14 26.37
N TYR A 6 17.97 13.82 26.38
CA TYR A 6 18.95 13.16 27.26
C TYR A 6 20.41 13.30 26.81
N ARG A 7 20.66 13.54 25.50
CA ARG A 7 22.02 13.62 24.93
C ARG A 7 22.57 15.03 24.78
N THR A 8 21.72 16.05 24.92
CA THR A 8 22.09 17.45 24.60
C THR A 8 21.78 18.43 25.73
N ALA A 9 21.06 17.99 26.78
CA ALA A 9 20.85 18.82 27.97
C ALA A 9 22.17 19.04 28.71
N THR A 10 22.42 20.30 29.06
CA THR A 10 23.59 20.74 29.83
C THR A 10 23.17 21.07 31.26
N ASN A 11 24.03 20.72 32.22
CA ASN A 11 23.86 21.05 33.62
C ASN A 11 24.38 22.47 33.94
N GLY A 12 24.28 22.93 35.19
CA GLY A 12 24.73 24.27 35.60
C GLY A 12 26.23 24.52 35.44
N ALA A 13 27.02 23.45 35.34
CA ALA A 13 28.45 23.48 35.05
C ALA A 13 28.80 23.40 33.54
N GLY A 14 27.80 23.26 32.66
CA GLY A 14 27.98 23.12 31.21
C GLY A 14 28.33 21.70 30.74
N GLU A 15 28.28 20.71 31.63
CA GLU A 15 28.53 19.31 31.32
C GLU A 15 27.28 18.66 30.71
N VAL A 16 27.48 17.81 29.70
CA VAL A 16 26.41 17.16 28.92
C VAL A 16 26.19 15.73 29.43
N GLY A 17 24.92 15.32 29.57
CA GLY A 17 24.56 13.89 29.59
C GLY A 17 24.65 13.13 30.92
N GLN A 18 24.73 13.80 32.07
CA GLN A 18 24.68 13.14 33.38
C GLN A 18 23.22 12.93 33.83
N TYR A 19 22.55 11.90 33.32
CA TYR A 19 21.27 11.43 33.86
C TYR A 19 21.47 10.23 34.80
N PRO A 20 20.66 10.07 35.88
CA PRO A 20 20.79 8.96 36.83
C PRO A 20 20.48 7.56 36.26
N LEU A 21 19.93 7.50 35.05
CA LEU A 21 19.75 6.29 34.24
C LEU A 21 20.60 6.44 32.97
N SER A 22 21.15 5.32 32.46
CA SER A 22 21.89 5.32 31.19
C SER A 22 21.10 6.07 30.12
N THR A 23 21.70 7.12 29.57
CA THR A 23 21.10 7.97 28.52
C THR A 23 20.73 7.16 27.28
N GLU A 24 21.39 6.02 27.05
CA GLU A 24 21.06 5.06 26.00
C GLU A 24 19.78 4.27 26.28
N THR A 25 19.53 3.87 27.53
CA THR A 25 18.32 3.12 27.92
C THR A 25 17.06 3.97 27.84
N LEU A 26 17.17 5.25 28.19
CA LEU A 26 16.06 6.22 28.10
C LEU A 26 15.73 6.57 26.64
N ASP A 27 16.76 6.73 25.80
CA ASP A 27 16.59 6.96 24.36
C ASP A 27 15.91 5.76 23.69
N PHE A 28 16.39 4.55 23.99
CA PHE A 28 15.77 3.30 23.51
C PHE A 28 14.29 3.21 23.90
N THR A 29 13.93 3.58 25.13
CA THR A 29 12.53 3.53 25.60
C THR A 29 11.65 4.55 24.87
N GLN A 30 12.14 5.77 24.62
CA GLN A 30 11.42 6.75 23.79
C GLN A 30 11.25 6.25 22.34
N ASP A 31 12.23 5.55 21.79
CA ASP A 31 12.14 4.95 20.45
C ASP A 31 11.11 3.82 20.40
N GLN A 32 11.03 2.97 21.43
CA GLN A 32 9.97 1.94 21.51
C GLN A 32 8.56 2.56 21.59
N ILE A 33 8.39 3.66 22.34
CA ILE A 33 7.12 4.38 22.40
C ILE A 33 6.78 5.00 21.04
N ARG A 34 7.79 5.52 20.31
CA ARG A 34 7.60 6.05 18.95
C ARG A 34 7.12 4.98 17.97
N GLN A 35 7.57 3.74 18.09
CA GLN A 35 7.07 2.64 17.27
C GLN A 35 5.57 2.38 17.48
N LEU A 36 5.05 2.55 18.70
CA LEU A 36 3.59 2.44 18.95
C LEU A 36 2.81 3.54 18.23
N HIS A 37 3.41 4.70 18.01
CA HIS A 37 2.77 5.74 17.21
C HIS A 37 2.62 5.36 15.74
N GLU A 38 3.44 4.44 15.19
CA GLU A 38 3.26 3.96 13.80
C GLU A 38 1.93 3.23 13.56
N LEU A 39 1.22 2.81 14.61
CA LEU A 39 -0.15 2.30 14.50
C LEU A 39 -1.12 3.37 13.95
N SER A 40 -0.76 4.65 14.03
CA SER A 40 -1.45 5.76 13.36
C SER A 40 -1.57 5.61 11.85
N ARG A 41 -0.64 4.88 11.22
CA ARG A 41 -0.58 4.73 9.76
C ARG A 41 -1.78 3.98 9.21
N ILE A 42 -2.50 3.24 10.06
CA ILE A 42 -3.77 2.60 9.74
C ILE A 42 -4.78 3.62 9.16
N VAL A 43 -4.71 4.88 9.60
CA VAL A 43 -5.68 5.91 9.23
C VAL A 43 -5.30 6.69 7.96
N GLY A 44 -4.10 6.44 7.38
CA GLY A 44 -3.78 6.74 5.99
C GLY A 44 -3.67 8.22 5.56
N TYR A 45 -3.78 9.21 6.45
CA TYR A 45 -3.77 10.64 6.07
C TYR A 45 -2.95 11.54 7.01
N ASN A 46 -2.17 12.45 6.41
CA ASN A 46 -1.45 13.55 7.05
C ASN A 46 -2.33 14.77 7.40
N ARG A 47 -3.56 14.54 7.87
CA ARG A 47 -4.46 15.59 8.40
C ARG A 47 -4.56 15.47 9.93
N PRO A 48 -4.92 16.51 10.70
CA PRO A 48 -5.11 16.39 12.15
C PRO A 48 -6.37 15.57 12.46
N TRP A 49 -6.21 14.47 13.20
CA TRP A 49 -7.29 13.59 13.63
C TRP A 49 -7.55 13.72 15.13
N VAL A 50 -8.72 14.24 15.51
CA VAL A 50 -9.12 14.33 16.92
C VAL A 50 -9.64 12.96 17.39
N LEU A 51 -8.83 12.20 18.14
CA LEU A 51 -9.23 10.92 18.71
C LEU A 51 -10.11 11.09 19.95
N TYR A 52 -9.78 12.09 20.76
CA TYR A 52 -10.55 12.52 21.91
C TYR A 52 -10.65 14.03 21.89
N SER A 53 -11.86 14.58 21.98
CA SER A 53 -12.04 16.02 21.98
C SER A 53 -11.51 16.62 23.27
N PRO A 54 -10.78 17.76 23.23
CA PRO A 54 -10.61 18.58 24.42
C PRO A 54 -11.97 19.14 24.86
N SER A 55 -12.08 19.46 26.14
CA SER A 55 -13.15 20.27 26.74
C SER A 55 -12.53 21.46 27.47
N MET A 56 -13.32 22.25 28.19
CA MET A 56 -12.78 23.32 29.06
C MET A 56 -12.03 22.76 30.29
N GLU A 57 -12.29 21.52 30.66
CA GLU A 57 -11.72 20.89 31.87
C GLU A 57 -10.72 19.78 31.53
N ASP A 58 -10.91 19.10 30.39
CA ASP A 58 -10.15 17.92 29.99
C ASP A 58 -9.36 18.16 28.71
N GLU A 59 -8.13 17.67 28.68
CA GLU A 59 -7.28 17.68 27.49
C GLU A 59 -7.78 16.69 26.43
N GLY A 60 -7.57 17.04 25.16
CA GLY A 60 -7.87 16.19 24.02
C GLY A 60 -6.68 15.36 23.56
N ILE A 61 -6.94 14.45 22.60
CA ILE A 61 -5.89 13.67 21.92
C ILE A 61 -6.03 13.86 20.43
N LEU A 62 -4.95 14.32 19.80
CA LEU A 62 -4.78 14.44 18.37
C LEU A 62 -3.83 13.37 17.84
N LEU A 63 -4.12 12.84 16.67
CA LEU A 63 -3.20 12.09 15.86
C LEU A 63 -2.83 12.89 14.60
N TYR A 64 -1.55 13.19 14.43
CA TYR A 64 -1.06 13.96 13.29
C TYR A 64 0.38 13.57 12.95
N ALA A 65 0.68 13.39 11.65
CA ALA A 65 2.02 13.07 11.14
C ALA A 65 2.71 11.92 11.91
N ASP A 66 1.99 10.82 12.11
CA ASP A 66 2.44 9.63 12.84
C ASP A 66 2.80 9.85 14.31
N GLU A 67 2.12 10.80 14.95
CA GLU A 67 2.36 11.17 16.34
C GLU A 67 1.06 11.43 17.10
N LEU A 68 0.95 10.87 18.31
CA LEU A 68 -0.07 11.29 19.28
C LEU A 68 0.38 12.58 19.97
N ILE A 69 -0.49 13.58 19.94
CA ILE A 69 -0.26 14.94 20.44
C ILE A 69 -1.44 15.32 21.32
N THR A 70 -1.17 15.76 22.54
CA THR A 70 -2.20 16.28 23.44
C THR A 70 -2.75 17.60 22.91
N ILE A 71 -4.08 17.74 22.90
CA ILE A 71 -4.76 19.00 22.61
C ILE A 71 -5.03 19.70 23.95
N GLU A 72 -4.62 20.95 24.07
CA GLU A 72 -4.89 21.80 25.23
C GLU A 72 -6.39 21.94 25.47
N VAL A 73 -6.76 22.19 26.73
CA VAL A 73 -8.14 22.54 27.09
C VAL A 73 -8.62 23.75 26.30
N LEU A 74 -9.92 23.80 26.04
CA LEU A 74 -10.54 24.92 25.34
C LEU A 74 -10.50 26.16 26.23
N GLU A 75 -9.89 27.24 25.75
CA GLU A 75 -9.83 28.52 26.47
C GLU A 75 -11.19 29.23 26.50
N ASP A 76 -11.98 29.07 25.42
CA ASP A 76 -13.29 29.69 25.24
C ASP A 76 -14.32 28.67 24.74
N ALA A 77 -15.61 28.97 24.97
CA ALA A 77 -16.70 28.20 24.39
C ALA A 77 -16.68 28.29 22.87
N LEU A 78 -16.86 27.15 22.20
CA LEU A 78 -16.94 27.08 20.76
C LEU A 78 -18.32 27.51 20.28
N GLU A 79 -18.38 28.13 19.12
CA GLU A 79 -19.62 28.33 18.37
C GLU A 79 -19.99 26.99 17.73
N ASN A 80 -21.26 26.60 17.80
CA ASN A 80 -21.73 25.33 17.24
C ASN A 80 -21.56 25.30 15.71
N ASP A 81 -21.28 24.10 15.16
CA ASP A 81 -21.15 23.83 13.73
C ASP A 81 -20.20 24.82 13.00
N THR A 82 -19.12 25.19 13.68
CA THR A 82 -18.13 26.18 13.20
C THR A 82 -16.76 25.53 13.06
N GLU A 83 -16.07 25.87 11.98
CA GLU A 83 -14.72 25.37 11.72
C GLU A 83 -13.66 26.15 12.51
N TYR A 84 -12.74 25.42 13.12
CA TYR A 84 -11.59 25.94 13.84
C TYR A 84 -10.29 25.39 13.26
N SER A 85 -9.21 26.14 13.43
CA SER A 85 -7.87 25.71 13.07
C SER A 85 -7.24 24.93 14.24
N ILE A 86 -6.55 23.83 13.95
CA ILE A 86 -5.63 23.21 14.92
C ILE A 86 -4.23 23.73 14.65
N CYS A 87 -3.57 24.25 15.68
CA CYS A 87 -2.20 24.73 15.63
C CYS A 87 -1.32 23.92 16.60
N LEU A 88 -0.02 23.84 16.31
CA LEU A 88 0.96 23.22 17.19
C LEU A 88 1.82 24.29 17.85
N ARG A 89 2.15 24.08 19.13
CA ARG A 89 3.16 24.87 19.83
C ARG A 89 4.15 23.95 20.54
N GLU A 90 5.37 24.45 20.66
CA GLU A 90 6.46 23.75 21.34
C GLU A 90 6.98 24.58 22.50
N LYS A 91 7.09 23.95 23.67
CA LYS A 91 7.61 24.56 24.89
C LYS A 91 8.80 23.76 25.40
N LYS A 92 9.96 24.42 25.50
CA LYS A 92 11.15 23.85 26.14
C LYS A 92 11.10 24.13 27.64
N VAL A 93 11.39 23.12 28.46
CA VAL A 93 11.32 23.18 29.92
C VAL A 93 12.61 22.66 30.53
N ASP A 94 13.09 23.40 31.54
CA ASP A 94 14.25 23.03 32.35
C ASP A 94 13.84 22.01 33.42
N ILE A 95 14.75 21.11 33.80
CA ILE A 95 14.54 20.18 34.92
C ILE A 95 15.44 20.58 36.07
N GLN A 96 14.85 20.74 37.25
CA GLN A 96 15.59 20.97 38.48
C GLN A 96 15.70 19.66 39.27
N THR A 97 16.92 19.35 39.68
CA THR A 97 17.25 18.30 40.64
C THR A 97 17.74 18.94 41.94
N PRO A 98 17.85 18.21 43.06
CA PRO A 98 18.40 18.75 44.30
C PRO A 98 19.81 19.34 44.13
N ASP A 99 20.60 18.77 43.21
CA ASP A 99 22.02 19.10 43.04
C ASP A 99 22.30 20.03 41.84
N ASP A 100 21.43 20.08 40.83
CA ASP A 100 21.65 20.89 39.61
C ASP A 100 20.37 21.21 38.79
N VAL A 101 20.48 22.13 37.83
CA VAL A 101 19.44 22.51 36.85
C VAL A 101 19.90 22.17 35.43
N TYR A 102 19.09 21.35 34.74
CA TYR A 102 19.31 20.96 33.35
C TYR A 102 18.49 21.83 32.40
N LYS A 103 19.17 22.60 31.56
CA LYS A 103 18.52 23.54 30.63
C LYS A 103 17.91 22.85 29.42
N ALA A 104 16.69 23.26 29.04
CA ALA A 104 15.92 22.75 27.91
C ALA A 104 15.83 21.21 27.85
N ALA A 105 15.80 20.59 29.03
CA ALA A 105 15.88 19.14 29.18
C ALA A 105 14.63 18.40 28.67
N ARG A 106 13.49 19.10 28.54
CA ARG A 106 12.28 18.57 27.90
C ARG A 106 11.75 19.52 26.84
N THR A 107 11.18 18.95 25.79
CA THR A 107 10.40 19.67 24.79
C THR A 107 8.98 19.11 24.80
N TYR A 108 8.01 19.93 25.18
CA TYR A 108 6.60 19.62 25.16
C TYR A 108 6.00 20.15 23.86
N LYS A 109 5.50 19.25 23.02
CA LYS A 109 4.70 19.58 21.85
C LYS A 109 3.22 19.37 22.17
N THR A 110 2.43 20.42 22.05
CA THR A 110 0.98 20.42 22.30
C THR A 110 0.25 21.02 21.10
N ALA A 111 -0.99 20.58 20.91
CA ALA A 111 -1.91 21.17 19.96
C ALA A 111 -2.88 22.12 20.70
N TYR A 112 -3.36 23.16 20.03
CA TYR A 112 -4.41 24.02 20.55
C TYR A 112 -5.40 24.40 19.45
N VAL A 113 -6.63 24.68 19.86
CA VAL A 113 -7.72 25.11 18.97
C VAL A 113 -7.67 26.62 18.83
N ALA A 114 -7.75 27.12 17.60
CA ALA A 114 -7.70 28.54 17.29
C ALA A 114 -8.75 28.92 16.25
N PRO A 115 -9.11 30.21 16.12
CA PRO A 115 -10.01 30.66 15.07
C PRO A 115 -9.55 30.22 13.67
N LYS A 116 -10.52 30.02 12.76
CA LYS A 116 -10.23 29.65 11.36
C LYS A 116 -9.27 30.65 10.70
N GLY A 117 -8.26 30.14 10.01
CA GLY A 117 -7.28 30.95 9.29
C GLY A 117 -6.09 31.43 10.13
N THR A 118 -5.93 30.91 11.35
CA THR A 118 -4.74 31.18 12.18
C THR A 118 -3.48 30.70 11.47
N ALA A 119 -2.46 31.56 11.40
CA ALA A 119 -1.20 31.23 10.74
C ALA A 119 -0.48 30.05 11.44
N GLY A 120 0.02 29.09 10.66
CA GLY A 120 0.66 27.89 11.19
C GLY A 120 -0.31 26.77 11.58
N ALA A 121 -1.58 26.85 11.14
CA ALA A 121 -2.54 25.76 11.27
C ALA A 121 -2.08 24.50 10.53
N ILE A 122 -2.17 23.35 11.20
CA ILE A 122 -1.88 22.03 10.62
C ILE A 122 -3.11 21.38 9.97
N GLY A 123 -4.29 21.96 10.18
CA GLY A 123 -5.55 21.59 9.52
C GLY A 123 -6.77 22.15 10.24
N LEU A 124 -7.95 21.73 9.79
CA LEU A 124 -9.25 22.19 10.29
C LEU A 124 -9.97 21.09 11.06
N VAL A 125 -10.76 21.51 12.05
CA VAL A 125 -11.69 20.68 12.84
C VAL A 125 -13.02 21.42 12.96
N MET A 126 -14.11 20.67 13.13
CA MET A 126 -15.46 21.20 13.28
C MET A 126 -15.90 21.09 14.74
N SER A 127 -16.50 22.14 15.29
CA SER A 127 -17.19 22.03 16.58
C SER A 127 -18.46 21.18 16.42
N ARG A 128 -18.69 20.28 17.38
CA ARG A 128 -19.95 19.51 17.48
C ARG A 128 -20.95 20.22 18.39
N ASP A 129 -20.43 20.86 19.42
CA ASP A 129 -21.14 21.66 20.40
C ASP A 129 -20.16 22.67 21.01
N SER A 130 -20.59 23.38 22.06
CA SER A 130 -19.78 24.43 22.70
C SER A 130 -18.48 23.94 23.33
N ASN A 131 -18.35 22.63 23.56
CA ASN A 131 -17.26 22.04 24.35
C ASN A 131 -16.54 20.90 23.61
N ASN A 132 -16.94 20.58 22.37
CA ASN A 132 -16.38 19.46 21.64
C ASN A 132 -16.03 19.83 20.20
N ILE A 133 -14.87 19.35 19.75
CA ILE A 133 -14.42 19.37 18.36
C ILE A 133 -14.25 17.95 17.81
N HIS A 134 -14.36 17.84 16.50
CA HIS A 134 -14.12 16.61 15.78
C HIS A 134 -13.54 16.94 14.40
N SER A 135 -12.65 16.09 13.89
CA SER A 135 -12.25 16.16 12.48
C SER A 135 -13.42 15.77 11.57
N GLU A 136 -13.71 16.53 10.52
CA GLU A 136 -14.75 16.12 9.57
C GLU A 136 -14.35 14.88 8.76
N GLY A 137 -15.36 14.06 8.43
CA GLY A 137 -15.17 12.81 7.68
C GLY A 137 -14.68 11.66 8.55
N PHE A 138 -15.27 11.48 9.74
CA PHE A 138 -15.08 10.26 10.52
C PHE A 138 -15.82 9.08 9.88
N TYR A 139 -15.09 7.98 9.77
CA TYR A 139 -15.66 6.65 9.92
C TYR A 139 -15.49 6.28 11.40
N THR A 140 -16.58 5.99 12.13
CA THR A 140 -16.55 5.40 13.48
C THR A 140 -15.68 4.14 13.50
N LEU A 141 -15.19 3.69 14.67
CA LEU A 141 -14.47 2.41 14.78
C LEU A 141 -15.28 1.23 14.22
N ALA A 142 -16.62 1.27 14.35
CA ALA A 142 -17.53 0.33 13.72
C ALA A 142 -17.62 0.53 12.20
N GLN A 143 -17.56 1.75 11.68
CA GLN A 143 -17.48 2.04 10.24
C GLN A 143 -16.08 1.82 9.66
N LEU A 144 -14.99 1.90 10.43
CA LEU A 144 -13.64 1.50 10.03
C LEU A 144 -13.54 -0.02 10.05
N ALA A 145 -14.12 -0.66 11.06
CA ALA A 145 -14.32 -2.10 11.06
C ALA A 145 -15.22 -2.50 9.88
N HIS A 146 -16.30 -1.78 9.59
CA HIS A 146 -17.15 -1.98 8.41
C HIS A 146 -16.42 -1.60 7.13
N LEU A 147 -15.54 -0.61 7.03
CA LEU A 147 -14.74 -0.39 5.82
C LEU A 147 -13.68 -1.48 5.63
N ASN A 148 -13.24 -2.08 6.74
CA ASN A 148 -12.31 -3.21 6.76
C ASN A 148 -13.02 -4.57 6.59
N THR A 149 -14.35 -4.65 6.73
CA THR A 149 -15.15 -5.90 6.70
C THR A 149 -16.34 -5.89 5.73
N ALA A 150 -16.89 -4.72 5.40
CA ALA A 150 -17.73 -4.46 4.25
C ALA A 150 -16.82 -4.58 3.04
N GLN A 151 -16.79 -5.80 2.58
CA GLN A 151 -16.50 -6.12 1.21
C GLN A 151 -17.57 -5.42 0.36
N ASP A 152 -17.41 -4.11 0.14
CA ASP A 152 -18.23 -3.38 -0.82
C ASP A 152 -17.94 -4.02 -2.17
N THR A 153 -18.86 -4.89 -2.56
CA THR A 153 -18.74 -5.66 -3.78
C THR A 153 -19.28 -4.81 -4.91
N TRP A 154 -18.43 -4.53 -5.88
CA TRP A 154 -18.70 -3.62 -6.97
C TRP A 154 -18.73 -4.37 -8.28
N GLU A 155 -19.81 -4.18 -9.04
CA GLU A 155 -19.92 -4.75 -10.37
C GLU A 155 -19.10 -3.93 -11.36
N VAL A 156 -18.15 -4.59 -12.04
CA VAL A 156 -17.45 -4.01 -13.18
C VAL A 156 -18.15 -4.44 -14.47
N SER A 157 -18.61 -3.46 -15.25
CA SER A 157 -19.25 -3.67 -16.55
C SER A 157 -18.80 -2.62 -17.57
N ASN A 158 -19.24 -2.78 -18.82
CA ASN A 158 -19.01 -1.80 -19.88
C ASN A 158 -20.09 -0.69 -19.91
N ASP A 159 -21.00 -0.64 -18.93
CA ASP A 159 -22.05 0.38 -18.86
C ASP A 159 -21.48 1.73 -18.45
N THR A 160 -21.97 2.82 -19.05
CA THR A 160 -21.42 4.19 -18.96
C THR A 160 -21.34 4.80 -17.54
N GLY A 161 -21.80 4.11 -16.48
CA GLY A 161 -21.63 4.51 -15.08
C GLY A 161 -20.81 3.53 -14.23
N LYS A 162 -20.39 2.39 -14.77
CA LYS A 162 -19.67 1.30 -14.07
C LYS A 162 -18.26 1.06 -14.61
N LEU A 163 -17.77 1.98 -15.44
CA LEU A 163 -16.45 1.95 -16.09
C LEU A 163 -15.29 2.30 -15.14
N ILE A 164 -15.32 1.83 -13.89
CA ILE A 164 -14.36 2.20 -12.84
C ILE A 164 -12.88 1.92 -13.20
N LEU A 165 -12.63 0.91 -14.03
CA LEU A 165 -11.28 0.51 -14.46
C LEU A 165 -10.76 1.32 -15.65
N THR A 166 -11.62 2.02 -16.38
CA THR A 166 -11.25 2.72 -17.63
C THR A 166 -11.60 4.20 -17.63
N SER A 167 -12.52 4.63 -16.75
CA SER A 167 -12.92 6.03 -16.63
C SER A 167 -11.76 6.89 -16.15
N ASN A 168 -11.80 8.15 -16.58
CA ASN A 168 -10.93 9.23 -16.14
C ASN A 168 -11.66 10.19 -15.20
N ASP A 169 -12.99 10.15 -15.21
CA ASP A 169 -13.82 10.95 -14.32
C ASP A 169 -13.97 10.19 -13.01
N LEU A 170 -13.35 10.72 -11.95
CA LEU A 170 -13.43 10.15 -10.61
C LEU A 170 -14.85 10.31 -10.07
N ASP A 171 -15.50 9.19 -9.77
CA ASP A 171 -16.64 9.18 -8.87
C ASP A 171 -16.14 9.04 -7.42
N PHE A 172 -16.63 9.90 -6.52
CA PHE A 172 -16.24 9.87 -5.11
C PHE A 172 -16.65 8.56 -4.42
N GLU A 173 -17.66 7.84 -4.94
CA GLU A 173 -18.05 6.52 -4.45
C GLU A 173 -16.96 5.45 -4.65
N TRP A 174 -16.02 5.68 -5.57
CA TRP A 174 -14.91 4.75 -5.87
C TRP A 174 -13.79 4.81 -4.83
N LEU A 175 -13.76 5.85 -4.00
CA LEU A 175 -12.70 6.05 -3.02
C LEU A 175 -12.67 4.93 -1.96
N GLY A 176 -11.46 4.64 -1.50
CA GLY A 176 -11.21 3.55 -0.56
C GLY A 176 -11.00 2.21 -1.26
N ARG A 177 -11.16 1.13 -0.51
CA ARG A 177 -10.92 -0.25 -0.97
C ARG A 177 -12.25 -0.95 -1.25
N LYS A 178 -12.40 -1.51 -2.44
CA LYS A 178 -13.58 -2.24 -2.93
C LYS A 178 -13.19 -3.64 -3.38
N ILE A 179 -14.12 -4.58 -3.34
CA ILE A 179 -13.96 -5.89 -3.99
C ILE A 179 -14.71 -5.85 -5.30
N LEU A 180 -14.02 -6.20 -6.37
CA LEU A 180 -14.60 -6.26 -7.69
C LEU A 180 -15.26 -7.61 -7.90
N PHE A 181 -16.45 -7.57 -8.49
CA PHE A 181 -17.12 -8.72 -9.06
C PHE A 181 -17.43 -8.41 -10.53
N THR A 182 -17.09 -9.32 -11.43
CA THR A 182 -17.09 -9.04 -12.86
C THR A 182 -18.25 -9.76 -13.54
N ALA A 183 -19.24 -9.01 -14.04
CA ALA A 183 -20.37 -9.58 -14.78
C ALA A 183 -20.05 -9.72 -16.28
N THR A 184 -19.56 -8.64 -16.90
CA THR A 184 -19.24 -8.57 -18.33
C THR A 184 -18.25 -7.43 -18.61
N HIS A 185 -16.96 -7.65 -18.33
CA HIS A 185 -15.93 -6.65 -18.64
C HIS A 185 -15.03 -7.10 -19.79
N ASN A 186 -14.95 -6.29 -20.83
CA ASN A 186 -13.99 -6.48 -21.93
C ASN A 186 -13.58 -5.10 -22.42
N ALA A 187 -12.46 -4.60 -21.90
CA ALA A 187 -11.91 -3.31 -22.27
C ALA A 187 -10.45 -3.46 -22.74
N PRO A 188 -10.06 -2.84 -23.86
CA PRO A 188 -8.74 -3.06 -24.47
C PRO A 188 -7.56 -2.53 -23.64
N ASN A 189 -7.81 -1.62 -22.70
CA ASN A 189 -6.78 -0.97 -21.87
C ASN A 189 -6.66 -1.56 -20.46
N VAL A 190 -7.37 -2.65 -20.19
CA VAL A 190 -7.34 -3.35 -18.90
C VAL A 190 -6.60 -4.67 -19.12
N PRO A 191 -5.35 -4.80 -18.64
CA PRO A 191 -4.50 -5.95 -18.93
C PRO A 191 -4.93 -7.22 -18.20
N MET A 192 -5.77 -7.07 -17.16
CA MET A 192 -6.26 -8.16 -16.32
C MET A 192 -7.37 -8.94 -17.02
N SER A 193 -7.33 -10.26 -16.91
CA SER A 193 -8.42 -11.13 -17.35
C SER A 193 -9.66 -11.03 -16.44
N LEU A 194 -10.82 -11.45 -16.95
CA LEU A 194 -12.06 -11.54 -16.16
C LEU A 194 -11.90 -12.35 -14.87
N ASP A 195 -11.09 -13.41 -14.93
CA ASP A 195 -10.81 -14.32 -13.82
C ASP A 195 -9.88 -13.70 -12.76
N GLU A 196 -8.98 -12.82 -13.18
CA GLU A 196 -8.15 -12.03 -12.26
C GLU A 196 -8.93 -10.91 -11.58
N LEU A 197 -9.92 -10.33 -12.27
CA LEU A 197 -10.79 -9.28 -11.74
C LEU A 197 -11.83 -9.82 -10.75
N ASP A 198 -12.25 -11.08 -10.91
CA ASP A 198 -13.18 -11.72 -9.99
C ASP A 198 -12.59 -11.82 -8.57
N ASN A 199 -13.26 -11.18 -7.61
CA ASN A 199 -12.83 -11.01 -6.23
C ASN A 199 -11.49 -10.27 -6.07
N ALA A 200 -11.11 -9.43 -7.04
CA ALA A 200 -9.97 -8.54 -6.91
C ALA A 200 -10.26 -7.38 -5.97
N TYR A 201 -9.26 -6.89 -5.26
CA TYR A 201 -9.36 -5.67 -4.47
C TYR A 201 -8.93 -4.47 -5.30
N LEU A 202 -9.79 -3.47 -5.45
CA LEU A 202 -9.45 -2.18 -6.02
C LEU A 202 -9.37 -1.14 -4.92
N THR A 203 -8.26 -0.40 -4.86
CA THR A 203 -8.06 0.71 -3.93
C THR A 203 -7.90 2.00 -4.73
N THR A 204 -8.81 2.95 -4.52
CA THR A 204 -8.75 4.28 -5.16
C THR A 204 -8.45 5.34 -4.12
N ARG A 205 -7.48 6.22 -4.40
CA ARG A 205 -7.16 7.38 -3.56
C ARG A 205 -6.85 8.61 -4.41
N LEU A 206 -7.19 9.78 -3.89
CA LEU A 206 -6.75 11.05 -4.46
C LEU A 206 -5.23 11.21 -4.33
N LEU A 207 -4.62 11.92 -5.28
CA LEU A 207 -3.24 12.36 -5.14
C LEU A 207 -3.12 13.46 -4.08
N ASP A 208 -1.91 13.65 -3.56
CA ASP A 208 -1.64 14.64 -2.50
C ASP A 208 -2.07 16.04 -2.99
N GLN A 209 -2.96 16.70 -2.22
CA GLN A 209 -3.52 18.04 -2.52
C GLN A 209 -4.39 18.13 -3.79
N SER A 210 -4.87 16.99 -4.29
CA SER A 210 -5.72 16.90 -5.48
C SER A 210 -7.19 16.69 -5.13
N THR A 211 -8.08 17.20 -5.99
CA THR A 211 -9.53 16.92 -5.93
C THR A 211 -10.04 16.07 -7.10
N LYS A 212 -9.21 15.83 -8.13
CA LYS A 212 -9.61 15.15 -9.37
C LYS A 212 -8.62 14.09 -9.86
N SER A 213 -7.34 14.28 -9.56
CA SER A 213 -6.28 13.33 -9.88
C SER A 213 -6.23 12.22 -8.84
N PHE A 214 -6.08 10.98 -9.30
CA PHE A 214 -6.19 9.82 -8.44
C PHE A 214 -5.20 8.72 -8.82
N LEU A 215 -4.98 7.82 -7.88
CA LEU A 215 -4.24 6.60 -8.02
C LEU A 215 -5.14 5.42 -7.70
N GLN A 216 -5.14 4.44 -8.59
CA GLN A 216 -5.82 3.17 -8.43
C GLN A 216 -4.79 2.05 -8.32
N GLU A 217 -4.94 1.21 -7.31
CA GLU A 217 -4.18 -0.03 -7.12
C GLU A 217 -5.14 -1.21 -7.08
N LEU A 218 -4.89 -2.21 -7.90
CA LEU A 218 -5.70 -3.42 -7.97
C LEU A 218 -4.86 -4.62 -7.56
N GLU A 219 -5.33 -5.40 -6.60
CA GLU A 219 -4.73 -6.65 -6.16
C GLU A 219 -5.67 -7.81 -6.51
N THR A 220 -5.22 -8.70 -7.39
CA THR A 220 -6.01 -9.89 -7.78
C THR A 220 -6.10 -10.88 -6.63
N ARG A 221 -7.04 -11.84 -6.69
CA ARG A 221 -7.14 -12.93 -5.71
C ARG A 221 -5.87 -13.78 -5.57
N HIS A 222 -4.96 -13.70 -6.55
CA HIS A 222 -3.67 -14.39 -6.56
C HIS A 222 -2.51 -13.52 -6.05
N GLY A 223 -2.79 -12.29 -5.61
CA GLY A 223 -1.81 -11.35 -5.06
C GLY A 223 -1.02 -10.56 -6.12
N VAL A 224 -1.44 -10.60 -7.38
CA VAL A 224 -0.83 -9.79 -8.46
C VAL A 224 -1.31 -8.36 -8.32
N ARG A 225 -0.40 -7.39 -8.37
CA ARG A 225 -0.76 -5.98 -8.20
C ARG A 225 -0.57 -5.21 -9.49
N TYR A 226 -1.60 -4.43 -9.80
CA TYR A 226 -1.62 -3.50 -10.90
C TYR A 226 -1.80 -2.09 -10.34
N ARG A 227 -1.21 -1.11 -11.01
CA ARG A 227 -1.36 0.30 -10.65
C ARG A 227 -1.71 1.09 -11.89
N ARG A 228 -2.59 2.06 -11.70
CA ARG A 228 -2.90 3.11 -12.65
C ARG A 228 -2.86 4.44 -11.93
N VAL A 229 -2.31 5.46 -12.57
CA VAL A 229 -2.34 6.83 -12.07
C VAL A 229 -2.98 7.70 -13.13
N PHE A 230 -3.91 8.55 -12.71
CA PHE A 230 -4.57 9.52 -13.57
C PHE A 230 -4.33 10.92 -13.04
N LYS A 231 -3.73 11.77 -13.87
CA LYS A 231 -3.56 13.20 -13.63
C LYS A 231 -4.59 13.96 -14.46
N HIS A 232 -5.47 14.70 -13.79
CA HIS A 232 -6.49 15.50 -14.47
C HIS A 232 -5.83 16.77 -15.07
N PRO A 233 -6.09 17.14 -16.33
CA PRO A 233 -5.45 18.30 -16.98
C PRO A 233 -5.61 19.62 -16.22
N ASP A 234 -6.78 19.83 -15.63
CA ASP A 234 -7.11 21.05 -14.88
C ASP A 234 -6.64 21.05 -13.40
N ASP A 235 -5.91 20.02 -12.98
CA ASP A 235 -5.46 19.87 -11.59
C ASP A 235 -4.01 20.32 -11.44
N HIS A 236 -3.83 21.62 -11.27
CA HIS A 236 -2.52 22.28 -11.21
C HIS A 236 -1.85 22.23 -9.84
N THR A 237 -2.52 21.66 -8.82
CA THR A 237 -2.00 21.60 -7.45
C THR A 237 -1.31 20.27 -7.12
N ASP A 238 -1.38 19.28 -8.02
CA ASP A 238 -0.70 18.00 -7.80
C ASP A 238 0.83 18.13 -7.91
N ARG A 239 1.54 17.37 -7.08
CA ARG A 239 2.97 17.06 -7.25
C ARG A 239 3.17 15.61 -7.69
N GLY A 240 2.20 15.04 -8.38
CA GLY A 240 2.17 13.62 -8.74
C GLY A 240 3.35 13.20 -9.63
N GLU A 241 3.77 14.10 -10.51
CA GLU A 241 4.90 13.89 -11.44
C GLU A 241 6.25 13.68 -10.74
N GLU A 242 6.45 14.28 -9.56
CA GLU A 242 7.69 14.11 -8.77
C GLU A 242 7.78 12.71 -8.15
N LYS A 243 6.63 12.07 -7.90
CA LYS A 243 6.51 10.80 -7.16
C LYS A 243 6.26 9.60 -8.08
N TYR A 244 5.65 9.83 -9.25
CA TYR A 244 5.28 8.79 -10.21
C TYR A 244 5.78 9.15 -11.61
N PRO A 245 6.99 8.69 -12.00
CA PRO A 245 7.46 8.85 -13.37
C PRO A 245 6.49 8.13 -14.33
N ASN A 246 6.17 8.74 -15.47
CA ASN A 246 5.21 8.27 -16.48
C ASN A 246 3.72 8.37 -16.13
N ILE A 247 3.32 9.33 -15.28
CA ILE A 247 1.91 9.60 -14.95
C ILE A 247 0.98 9.84 -16.17
N ASN A 248 1.57 10.19 -17.32
CA ASN A 248 0.88 10.40 -18.59
C ASN A 248 0.52 9.10 -19.34
N ALA A 249 0.93 7.94 -18.85
CA ALA A 249 0.68 6.67 -19.53
C ALA A 249 -0.79 6.23 -19.44
N TYR A 250 -1.59 6.81 -18.53
CA TYR A 250 -3.05 6.59 -18.30
C TYR A 250 -3.53 5.13 -18.15
N GLY A 251 -2.67 4.15 -18.39
CA GLY A 251 -2.98 2.73 -18.44
C GLY A 251 -2.63 2.02 -17.15
N TRP A 252 -3.13 0.80 -17.05
CA TRP A 252 -2.76 -0.13 -15.99
C TRP A 252 -1.40 -0.74 -16.26
N GLU A 253 -0.53 -0.70 -15.27
CA GLU A 253 0.78 -1.33 -15.27
C GLU A 253 0.85 -2.37 -14.15
N CYS A 254 1.37 -3.56 -14.45
CA CYS A 254 1.68 -4.54 -13.42
C CYS A 254 2.94 -4.08 -12.66
N LEU A 255 2.94 -4.20 -11.33
CA LEU A 255 4.14 -3.85 -10.58
C LEU A 255 5.28 -4.82 -10.92
N PRO A 256 6.53 -4.35 -10.97
CA PRO A 256 7.67 -5.17 -11.40
C PRO A 256 8.01 -6.26 -10.37
N ASN A 257 8.63 -7.34 -10.84
CA ASN A 257 9.12 -8.48 -10.05
C ASN A 257 8.03 -9.23 -9.26
N GLN A 258 6.80 -9.28 -9.77
CA GLN A 258 5.72 -10.06 -9.20
C GLN A 258 5.53 -11.37 -9.96
N VAL A 259 5.25 -12.45 -9.23
CA VAL A 259 4.84 -13.72 -9.85
C VAL A 259 3.39 -13.58 -10.33
N ILE A 260 3.20 -13.36 -11.62
CA ILE A 260 1.89 -13.16 -12.24
C ILE A 260 1.19 -14.45 -12.63
N GLY A 261 1.93 -15.56 -12.69
CA GLY A 261 1.38 -16.89 -12.89
C GLY A 261 2.39 -17.97 -12.54
N SER A 262 1.88 -19.10 -12.09
CA SER A 262 2.71 -20.26 -11.75
C SER A 262 2.00 -21.56 -12.05
N CYS A 263 2.75 -22.57 -12.51
CA CYS A 263 2.26 -23.94 -12.53
C CYS A 263 3.38 -24.92 -12.15
N LYS A 264 2.97 -26.07 -11.60
CA LYS A 264 3.85 -27.21 -11.39
C LYS A 264 3.75 -28.15 -12.59
N ILE A 265 4.88 -28.60 -13.11
CA ILE A 265 4.94 -29.59 -14.19
C ILE A 265 5.71 -30.80 -13.69
N ASP A 266 5.07 -31.95 -13.79
CA ASP A 266 5.69 -33.26 -13.58
C ASP A 266 6.07 -33.81 -14.95
N ILE A 267 7.34 -33.68 -15.30
CA ILE A 267 7.88 -34.07 -16.60
C ILE A 267 8.24 -35.56 -16.55
N ASN A 268 7.56 -36.35 -17.37
CA ASN A 268 7.79 -37.78 -17.47
C ASN A 268 8.86 -38.10 -18.54
N PRO A 269 9.70 -39.14 -18.37
CA PRO A 269 10.60 -39.62 -19.43
C PRO A 269 9.87 -39.85 -20.76
N TYR A 270 8.64 -40.36 -20.71
CA TYR A 270 7.72 -40.32 -21.83
C TYR A 270 7.02 -38.96 -21.83
N VAL A 271 7.57 -37.98 -22.55
CA VAL A 271 7.12 -36.58 -22.56
C VAL A 271 5.59 -36.42 -22.74
N SER A 272 4.95 -37.29 -23.52
CA SER A 272 3.49 -37.34 -23.72
C SER A 272 2.65 -37.67 -22.48
N LYS A 273 3.27 -38.20 -21.43
CA LYS A 273 2.63 -38.49 -20.14
C LYS A 273 2.92 -37.43 -19.07
N SER A 274 3.58 -36.33 -19.44
CA SER A 274 3.84 -35.23 -18.52
C SER A 274 2.54 -34.56 -18.12
N THR A 275 2.44 -34.12 -16.87
CA THR A 275 1.21 -33.54 -16.33
C THR A 275 1.48 -32.17 -15.72
N VAL A 276 0.50 -31.28 -15.84
CA VAL A 276 0.51 -29.96 -15.21
C VAL A 276 -0.45 -29.96 -14.01
N SER A 277 -0.02 -29.38 -12.90
CA SER A 277 -0.79 -29.23 -11.68
C SER A 277 -0.51 -27.87 -11.03
N TRP A 278 -1.28 -27.51 -10.00
CA TRP A 278 -1.11 -26.27 -9.24
C TRP A 278 -1.02 -24.99 -10.11
N GLN A 279 -2.00 -24.82 -10.98
CA GLN A 279 -2.09 -23.72 -11.94
C GLN A 279 -2.69 -22.47 -11.29
N LYS A 280 -2.05 -21.30 -11.49
CA LYS A 280 -2.48 -20.02 -10.90
C LYS A 280 -2.20 -18.83 -11.83
N GLY A 281 -2.99 -17.77 -11.67
CA GLY A 281 -2.80 -16.49 -12.36
C GLY A 281 -2.89 -16.64 -13.87
N VAL A 282 -1.98 -16.00 -14.61
CA VAL A 282 -1.96 -16.10 -16.09
C VAL A 282 -1.75 -17.53 -16.62
N LEU A 283 -1.42 -18.48 -15.75
CA LEU A 283 -1.24 -19.91 -16.05
C LEU A 283 -2.40 -20.81 -15.56
N GLN A 284 -3.57 -20.27 -15.20
CA GLN A 284 -4.67 -21.01 -14.55
C GLN A 284 -5.34 -22.11 -15.40
N SER A 285 -5.17 -22.09 -16.73
CA SER A 285 -5.75 -23.07 -17.65
C SER A 285 -4.73 -23.51 -18.72
N VAL A 286 -3.50 -23.76 -18.29
CA VAL A 286 -2.43 -24.24 -19.15
C VAL A 286 -2.70 -25.66 -19.60
N THR A 287 -2.59 -25.87 -20.91
CA THR A 287 -2.52 -27.19 -21.52
C THR A 287 -1.09 -27.50 -21.92
N LEU A 288 -0.70 -28.75 -21.75
CA LEU A 288 0.65 -29.22 -22.02
C LEU A 288 0.64 -30.12 -23.26
N THR A 289 1.41 -29.76 -24.29
CA THR A 289 1.54 -30.57 -25.51
C THR A 289 3.00 -30.90 -25.79
N PRO A 290 3.36 -32.17 -26.07
CA PRO A 290 4.69 -32.51 -26.53
C PRO A 290 4.98 -31.82 -27.87
N GLN A 291 6.13 -31.15 -27.97
CA GLN A 291 6.56 -30.48 -29.19
C GLN A 291 8.07 -30.65 -29.40
N GLY A 292 8.45 -31.43 -30.42
CA GLY A 292 9.84 -31.73 -30.71
C GLY A 292 10.57 -32.33 -29.50
N SER A 293 11.71 -31.74 -29.13
CA SER A 293 12.50 -32.09 -27.94
C SER A 293 12.05 -31.33 -26.69
N GLY A 294 10.74 -31.19 -26.45
CA GLY A 294 10.26 -30.36 -25.35
C GLY A 294 8.75 -30.39 -25.13
N LEU A 295 8.31 -29.46 -24.30
CA LEU A 295 6.92 -29.26 -23.93
C LEU A 295 6.48 -27.85 -24.29
N LEU A 296 5.31 -27.74 -24.92
CA LEU A 296 4.63 -26.48 -25.16
C LEU A 296 3.54 -26.30 -24.10
N LEU A 297 3.65 -25.22 -23.34
CA LEU A 297 2.60 -24.76 -22.44
C LEU A 297 1.75 -23.77 -23.22
N SER A 298 0.48 -24.10 -23.40
CA SER A 298 -0.49 -23.22 -24.04
C SER A 298 -1.46 -22.67 -23.00
N ALA A 299 -1.33 -21.39 -22.69
CA ALA A 299 -2.19 -20.64 -21.78
C ALA A 299 -3.31 -19.91 -22.54
N ALA A 300 -4.20 -19.24 -21.81
CA ALA A 300 -5.09 -18.25 -22.39
C ALA A 300 -4.29 -17.03 -22.88
N GLN A 301 -4.81 -16.31 -23.88
CA GLN A 301 -4.16 -15.10 -24.35
C GLN A 301 -4.15 -14.06 -23.23
N HIS A 302 -2.96 -13.53 -22.89
CA HIS A 302 -2.82 -12.56 -21.81
C HIS A 302 -1.83 -11.43 -22.18
N PRO A 303 -2.17 -10.14 -21.98
CA PRO A 303 -1.30 -9.01 -22.34
C PRO A 303 0.06 -8.99 -21.62
N MET A 304 0.17 -9.63 -20.45
CA MET A 304 1.43 -9.78 -19.71
C MET A 304 2.30 -10.96 -20.18
N MET A 305 1.80 -11.83 -21.06
CA MET A 305 2.57 -12.95 -21.62
C MET A 305 3.40 -12.49 -22.84
N ASP A 306 4.16 -11.41 -22.65
CA ASP A 306 5.01 -10.77 -23.66
C ASP A 306 6.46 -10.70 -23.14
N VAL A 307 7.43 -10.94 -24.01
CA VAL A 307 8.88 -10.92 -23.67
C VAL A 307 9.32 -9.58 -23.09
N ASN A 308 8.68 -8.48 -23.49
CA ASN A 308 9.00 -7.14 -23.01
C ASN A 308 8.34 -6.80 -21.67
N LYS A 309 7.38 -7.61 -21.20
CA LYS A 309 6.59 -7.35 -19.98
C LYS A 309 6.81 -8.40 -18.89
N ALA A 310 7.27 -9.59 -19.26
CA ALA A 310 7.50 -10.66 -18.31
C ALA A 310 8.70 -11.52 -18.70
N ARG A 311 9.27 -12.17 -17.69
CA ARG A 311 10.29 -13.22 -17.84
C ARG A 311 9.78 -14.55 -17.28
N ILE A 312 10.37 -15.63 -17.74
CA ILE A 312 10.06 -16.99 -17.30
C ILE A 312 11.18 -17.48 -16.38
N GLU A 313 10.81 -17.97 -15.21
CA GLU A 313 11.70 -18.60 -14.25
C GLU A 313 11.27 -20.05 -14.01
N ILE A 314 12.26 -20.94 -13.87
CA ILE A 314 12.05 -22.37 -13.64
C ILE A 314 12.77 -22.74 -12.35
N SER A 315 12.01 -23.30 -11.41
CA SER A 315 12.53 -23.81 -10.14
C SER A 315 12.35 -25.33 -10.07
N PHE A 316 13.34 -26.04 -9.55
CA PHE A 316 13.28 -27.50 -9.40
C PHE A 316 12.87 -27.84 -7.98
N LEU A 317 11.92 -28.78 -7.83
CA LEU A 317 11.37 -29.16 -6.53
C LEU A 317 12.19 -30.25 -5.80
N HIS A 318 13.35 -30.68 -6.33
CA HIS A 318 14.17 -31.75 -5.74
C HIS A 318 15.62 -31.33 -5.43
N HIS A 319 16.10 -31.77 -4.25
CA HIS A 319 17.44 -31.54 -3.67
C HIS A 319 18.36 -32.77 -3.75
N GLY A 320 18.42 -33.45 -4.90
CA GLY A 320 19.35 -34.56 -5.07
C GLY A 320 19.72 -34.71 -6.53
N TYR A 321 21.02 -34.88 -6.81
CA TYR A 321 21.66 -35.06 -8.12
C TYR A 321 20.70 -35.60 -9.20
N GLY A 322 19.95 -34.70 -9.82
CA GLY A 322 19.07 -34.97 -10.95
C GLY A 322 19.85 -34.75 -12.24
N THR A 323 19.39 -35.35 -13.34
CA THR A 323 20.05 -35.24 -14.65
C THR A 323 19.72 -33.94 -15.38
N LEU A 324 18.68 -33.22 -14.95
CA LEU A 324 18.26 -31.95 -15.52
C LEU A 324 18.56 -30.80 -14.54
N HIS A 325 19.37 -29.84 -15.00
CA HIS A 325 19.66 -28.60 -14.29
C HIS A 325 18.94 -27.43 -14.97
N ALA A 326 18.79 -26.30 -14.28
CA ALA A 326 18.16 -25.11 -14.86
C ALA A 326 18.81 -24.64 -16.16
N ALA A 327 20.13 -24.82 -16.31
CA ALA A 327 20.87 -24.51 -17.52
C ALA A 327 20.54 -25.44 -18.72
N THR A 328 19.93 -26.60 -18.46
CA THR A 328 19.54 -27.58 -19.49
C THR A 328 18.21 -27.19 -20.17
N PHE A 329 17.46 -26.25 -19.60
CA PHE A 329 16.18 -25.81 -20.15
C PHE A 329 16.35 -24.58 -21.04
N LEU A 330 15.92 -24.71 -22.29
CA LEU A 330 15.60 -23.56 -23.13
C LEU A 330 14.16 -23.15 -22.83
N ARG A 331 13.96 -21.88 -22.49
CA ARG A 331 12.65 -21.31 -22.20
C ARG A 331 12.45 -20.07 -23.05
N ASP A 332 11.39 -20.05 -23.82
CA ASP A 332 11.10 -18.93 -24.71
C ASP A 332 9.60 -18.72 -24.85
N PHE A 333 9.21 -17.48 -25.09
CA PHE A 333 7.86 -17.17 -25.52
C PHE A 333 7.75 -17.44 -27.02
N MET A 334 6.77 -18.25 -27.41
CA MET A 334 6.55 -18.62 -28.81
C MET A 334 5.57 -17.67 -29.49
N GLN A 335 5.79 -17.41 -30.78
CA GLN A 335 4.82 -16.65 -31.58
C GLN A 335 3.56 -17.49 -31.91
N PRO A 336 2.37 -16.86 -31.93
CA PRO A 336 2.12 -15.46 -31.59
C PRO A 336 2.24 -15.22 -30.07
N TYR A 337 3.03 -14.20 -29.69
CA TYR A 337 3.28 -13.84 -28.28
C TYR A 337 1.94 -13.65 -27.55
N GLY A 338 1.90 -13.98 -26.26
CA GLY A 338 0.70 -13.87 -25.45
C GLY A 338 0.02 -15.19 -25.09
N ARG A 339 0.42 -16.33 -25.69
CA ARG A 339 -0.29 -17.60 -25.51
C ARG A 339 0.58 -18.81 -25.18
N HIS A 340 1.83 -18.83 -25.61
CA HIS A 340 2.64 -20.06 -25.62
C HIS A 340 4.00 -19.87 -24.97
N ILE A 341 4.37 -20.79 -24.08
CA ILE A 341 5.70 -20.93 -23.50
C ILE A 341 6.28 -22.26 -23.97
N TYR A 342 7.45 -22.22 -24.60
CA TYR A 342 8.19 -23.43 -24.94
C TYR A 342 9.21 -23.76 -23.86
N LEU A 343 9.22 -25.02 -23.42
CA LEU A 343 10.23 -25.60 -22.54
C LEU A 343 10.98 -26.71 -23.30
N GLY A 344 12.14 -26.37 -23.82
CA GLY A 344 13.04 -27.32 -24.48
C GLY A 344 13.94 -28.03 -23.47
N PHE A 345 14.00 -29.36 -23.52
CA PHE A 345 14.89 -30.17 -22.70
C PHE A 345 15.20 -31.52 -23.36
N ASP A 346 16.35 -32.09 -23.03
CA ASP A 346 16.75 -33.39 -23.57
C ASP A 346 16.09 -34.54 -22.79
N GLY A 347 14.94 -35.01 -23.28
CA GLY A 347 14.19 -36.11 -22.69
C GLY A 347 14.98 -37.43 -22.60
N SER A 348 16.02 -37.63 -23.43
CA SER A 348 16.87 -38.83 -23.38
C SER A 348 17.71 -38.90 -22.10
N LYS A 349 17.94 -37.75 -21.45
CA LYS A 349 18.66 -37.66 -20.18
C LYS A 349 17.76 -37.91 -18.97
N MET A 350 16.45 -38.08 -19.14
CA MET A 350 15.52 -38.34 -18.04
C MET A 350 15.37 -39.84 -17.78
N THR A 351 15.81 -40.28 -16.60
CA THR A 351 15.62 -41.65 -16.13
C THR A 351 14.43 -41.81 -15.19
N ARG A 352 13.87 -40.70 -14.71
CA ARG A 352 12.74 -40.63 -13.79
C ARG A 352 11.91 -39.37 -14.03
N THR A 353 10.71 -39.32 -13.47
CA THR A 353 9.88 -38.11 -13.46
C THR A 353 10.58 -37.02 -12.65
N GLU A 354 10.64 -35.81 -13.20
CA GLU A 354 11.17 -34.63 -12.52
C GLU A 354 10.08 -33.57 -12.37
N SER A 355 10.02 -32.94 -11.20
CA SER A 355 9.03 -31.92 -10.88
C SER A 355 9.66 -30.53 -10.94
N ILE A 356 9.11 -29.67 -11.78
CA ILE A 356 9.50 -28.26 -11.88
C ILE A 356 8.33 -27.33 -11.56
N ILE A 357 8.66 -26.12 -11.14
CA ILE A 357 7.73 -24.99 -11.06
C ILE A 357 8.14 -24.02 -12.16
N VAL A 358 7.18 -23.65 -12.99
CA VAL A 358 7.31 -22.58 -13.97
C VAL A 358 6.59 -21.36 -13.43
N SER A 359 7.31 -20.26 -13.33
CA SER A 359 6.81 -18.98 -12.86
C SER A 359 6.98 -17.93 -13.96
N VAL A 360 5.93 -17.14 -14.19
CA VAL A 360 5.96 -15.95 -15.03
C VAL A 360 6.07 -14.76 -14.10
N ILE A 361 7.10 -13.92 -14.31
CA ILE A 361 7.42 -12.79 -13.45
C ILE A 361 7.35 -11.50 -14.25
N SER A 362 6.63 -10.50 -13.76
CA SER A 362 6.56 -9.17 -14.38
C SER A 362 7.94 -8.48 -14.36
N LEU A 363 8.25 -7.75 -15.42
CA LEU A 363 9.49 -6.97 -15.56
C LEU A 363 9.36 -5.57 -14.97
#